data_AF-A0A5C7SPF4-F1
#
_entry.id   AF-A0A5C7SPF4-F1
#
_cell.length_a   1.000
_cell.length_b   1.000
_cell.length_c   1.000
_cell.angle_alpha   90.00
_cell.angle_beta   90.00
_cell.angle_gamma   90.00
#
_symmetry.space_group_name_H-M   'P 1'
#
loop_
_entity.id
_entity.type
_entity.pdbx_description
1 polymer ?
#
loop_
_entity_poly.entity_id
_entity_poly.type
_entity_poly.pdbx_seq_one_letter_code
_entity_poly.pdbx_strand_id
1 'polypeptide(L)' 'MSGVNEIRSTFLDYFKKNGHEIVPSSPLVPRNDPTLMFTNAGMVQFKNVFTGLEQRPY' A
#
# COMPACT_ATOMS: atom_id res chain seq x y z
N MET A 1 -14.31 23.56 -0.94
CA MET A 1 -14.50 22.30 -0.19
C MET A 1 -13.77 21.24 -0.98
N SER A 2 -12.69 20.67 -0.45
CA SER A 2 -11.96 19.62 -1.16
C SER A 2 -12.76 18.32 -1.12
N GLY A 3 -12.93 17.67 -2.28
CA GLY A 3 -13.65 16.40 -2.37
C GLY A 3 -12.83 15.24 -1.81
N VAL A 4 -13.49 14.15 -1.40
CA VAL A 4 -12.79 12.93 -0.90
C VAL A 4 -11.77 12.37 -1.91
N ASN A 5 -12.08 12.46 -3.21
CA ASN A 5 -11.15 12.07 -4.28
C ASN A 5 -9.92 12.97 -4.33
N GLU A 6 -10.08 14.27 -4.09
CA GLU A 6 -9.00 15.26 -4.09
C GLU A 6 -8.08 15.09 -2.88
N ILE A 7 -8.64 14.77 -1.71
CA ILE A 7 -7.87 14.44 -0.50
C ILE A 7 -6.99 13.21 -0.75
N ARG A 8 -7.57 12.15 -1.36
CA ARG A 8 -6.83 10.94 -1.72
C ARG A 8 -5.66 11.26 -2.67
N SER A 9 -5.92 12.01 -3.74
CA SER A 9 -4.87 12.39 -4.70
C SER A 9 -3.79 13.24 -4.04
N THR A 10 -4.18 14.23 -3.22
CA THR A 10 -3.24 15.10 -2.50
C THR A 10 -2.28 14.31 -1.60
N PHE A 11 -2.80 13.31 -0.87
CA PHE A 11 -1.97 12.43 -0.05
C PHE A 11 -0.94 11.66 -0.87
N LEU A 12 -1.39 11.00 -1.95
CA LEU A 12 -0.51 10.21 -2.81
C LEU A 12 0.54 11.09 -3.51
N ASP A 13 0.14 12.27 -3.99
CA ASP A 13 1.02 13.21 -4.69
C ASP A 13 2.08 13.80 -3.75
N TYR A 14 1.75 14.04 -2.48
CA TYR A 14 2.73 14.49 -1.48
C TYR A 14 3.87 13.46 -1.33
N PHE A 15 3.53 12.18 -1.11
CA PHE A 15 4.55 11.14 -0.95
C PHE A 15 5.33 10.89 -2.24
N LYS A 16 4.67 10.93 -3.40
CA LYS A 16 5.33 10.85 -4.71
C LYS A 16 6.38 11.94 -4.90
N LYS A 17 6.06 13.19 -4.56
CA LYS A 17 7.02 14.31 -4.62
C LYS A 17 8.21 14.13 -3.67
N ASN A 18 8.04 13.36 -2.61
CA ASN A 18 9.08 12.98 -1.65
C ASN A 18 9.71 11.60 -1.99
N GLY A 19 9.66 11.17 -3.25
CA GLY A 19 10.38 9.98 -3.73
C GLY A 19 9.73 8.63 -3.44
N HIS A 20 8.49 8.59 -2.93
CA HIS A 20 7.80 7.32 -2.70
C HIS A 20 7.08 6.85 -3.97
N GLU A 21 7.16 5.55 -4.27
CA GLU A 21 6.37 4.95 -5.35
C GLU A 21 4.89 4.81 -4.96
N ILE A 22 3.98 5.22 -5.85
CA ILE A 22 2.55 5.00 -5.66
C ILE A 22 2.22 3.57 -6.09
N VAL A 23 1.98 2.70 -5.11
CA VAL A 23 1.56 1.32 -5.34
C VAL A 23 0.03 1.21 -5.21
N PRO A 24 -0.68 0.56 -6.15
CA PRO A 24 -2.12 0.32 -6.04
C PRO A 24 -2.50 -0.45 -4.77
N SER A 25 -3.75 -0.28 -4.33
CA SER A 25 -4.28 -1.09 -3.22
C SER A 25 -4.27 -2.58 -3.59
N SER A 26 -3.84 -3.42 -2.66
CA SER A 26 -3.98 -4.86 -2.80
C SER A 26 -5.44 -5.29 -2.74
N PRO A 27 -5.77 -6.51 -3.23
CA PRO A 27 -7.09 -7.10 -3.07
C PRO A 27 -7.53 -7.20 -1.61
N LEU A 28 -8.85 -7.28 -1.39
CA LEU A 28 -9.42 -7.48 -0.06
C LEU A 28 -9.07 -8.85 0.53
N VAL A 29 -8.98 -9.89 -0.31
CA VAL A 29 -8.58 -11.24 0.12
C VAL A 29 -7.09 -11.43 -0.19
N PRO A 30 -6.22 -11.62 0.84
CA PRO A 30 -4.80 -11.80 0.63
C PRO A 30 -4.51 -13.15 -0.03
N ARG A 31 -3.62 -13.17 -1.03
CA ARG A 31 -3.29 -14.39 -1.77
C ARG A 31 -2.22 -15.25 -1.08
N ASN A 32 -1.35 -14.63 -0.28
CA ASN A 32 -0.11 -15.24 0.20
C ASN A 32 0.01 -15.23 1.74
N ASP A 33 -1.10 -15.03 2.45
CA ASP A 33 -1.11 -15.06 3.92
C ASP A 33 -2.28 -15.90 4.45
N PRO A 34 -2.06 -17.18 4.79
CA PRO A 34 -3.11 -18.05 5.30
C PRO A 34 -3.57 -17.68 6.71
N THR A 35 -2.88 -16.74 7.38
CA THR A 35 -3.23 -16.27 8.73
C THR A 35 -4.21 -15.10 8.73
N LEU A 36 -4.42 -14.46 7.56
CA LEU A 36 -5.31 -13.32 7.39
C LEU A 36 -6.56 -13.71 6.60
N MET A 37 -7.73 -13.40 7.16
CA MET A 37 -9.01 -13.57 6.45
C MET A 37 -9.22 -12.45 5.41
N PHE A 38 -8.89 -11.20 5.74
CA PHE A 38 -9.00 -10.03 4.86
C PHE A 38 -7.85 -9.04 5.09
N THR A 39 -7.53 -8.25 4.06
CA THR A 39 -6.61 -7.11 4.14
C THR A 39 -7.20 -6.05 5.07
N ASN A 40 -6.61 -5.90 6.25
CA ASN A 40 -7.03 -4.93 7.26
C ASN A 40 -6.20 -3.64 7.27
N ALA A 41 -5.05 -3.62 6.61
CA ALA A 41 -4.13 -2.50 6.59
C ALA A 41 -3.30 -2.46 5.30
N GLY A 42 -2.85 -1.26 4.92
CA GLY A 42 -2.02 -1.04 3.72
C GLY A 42 -0.65 -1.73 3.77
N MET A 43 -0.13 -2.02 4.97
CA MET A 43 1.18 -2.68 5.15
C MET A 43 1.18 -4.18 4.81
N VAL A 44 -0.01 -4.81 4.74
CA VAL A 44 -0.13 -6.27 4.55
C VAL A 44 0.52 -6.72 3.25
N GLN A 45 0.35 -5.96 2.17
CA GLN A 45 0.95 -6.27 0.86
C GLN A 45 2.48 -6.10 0.81
N PHE A 46 3.08 -5.56 1.88
CA PHE A 46 4.52 -5.35 2.03
C PHE A 46 5.10 -6.18 3.18
N LYS A 47 4.33 -7.10 3.79
CA LYS A 47 4.76 -7.93 4.92
C LYS A 47 6.11 -8.61 4.66
N ASN A 48 6.28 -9.24 3.50
CA ASN A 48 7.51 -9.93 3.14
C ASN A 48 8.70 -8.98 2.91
N VAL A 49 8.42 -7.73 2.51
CA VAL A 49 9.45 -6.70 2.42
C VAL A 49 9.95 -6.32 3.81
N PHE A 50 9.03 -6.12 4.76
CA PHE A 50 9.40 -5.82 6.15
C PHE A 50 10.13 -6.98 6.85
N THR A 51 9.85 -8.23 6.49
CA THR A 51 10.55 -9.41 7.05
C THR A 51 11.80 -9.81 6.27
N GLY A 52 12.15 -9.10 5.20
CA GLY A 52 13.33 -9.40 4.37
C GLY A 52 13.20 -10.62 3.47
N LEU A 53 12.00 -11.18 3.33
CA LEU A 53 11.71 -12.32 2.43
C LEU A 53 11.50 -11.88 0.98
N GLU A 54 11.25 -10.60 0.74
CA GLU A 54 11.06 -9.99 -0.58
C GLU A 54 11.83 -8.67 -0.66
N GLN A 55 12.49 -8.40 -1.78
CA GLN A 55 13.03 -7.08 -2.08
C GLN A 55 12.29 -6.49 -3.27
N ARG A 56 12.02 -5.19 -3.19
CA ARG A 56 11.43 -4.43 -4.30
C ARG A 56 12.43 -3.41 -4.81
N PRO A 57 12.42 -3.12 -6.13
CA PRO A 57 13.47 -2.33 -6.76
C PRO A 57 13.29 -0.81 -6.59
N TYR A 58 12.35 -0.38 -5.76
CA TYR A 58 11.97 1.02 -5.57
C TYR A 58 12.16 1.47 -4.13
#